data_AF-A0A1G2CG94-F1
#
_entry.id   AF-A0A1G2CG94-F1
#
_cell.length_a   1.000
_cell.length_b   1.000
_cell.length_c   1.000
_cell.angle_alpha   90.00
_cell.angle_beta   90.00
_cell.angle_gamma   90.00
#
_symmetry.space_group_name_H-M   'P 1'
#
loop_
_entity.id
_entity.type
_entity.pdbx_description
1 polymer ?
#
loop_
_entity_poly.entity_id
_entity_poly.type
_entity_poly.pdbx_seq_one_letter_code
_entity_poly.pdbx_strand_id
1 'polypeptide(L)'
;MKKWLGFEKWFDFPHEHTPAGRFMKVMAVLMLLLLYTIAVSAVLLLTGRSRNELATLLHPLALTANILGSPASTFDIVGGSVGQLVTKGMLFFHACVLAPLWEEIVFRMLPIGLVIFLAGYLEQILVMLARIFAIFQEKTGPVLTDAATRQPPNFLVVVCLASSIIFGIGHGSIMNLLFQGVTGGAFCWLYYKTNYSYLSIISAHAIWNFLVIFGIRVLFLFP
;
A
#
# COMPACT_ATOMS: atom_id res chain seq x y z
N MET A 1 4.53 16.20 -16.65
CA MET A 1 5.21 15.94 -15.37
C MET A 1 6.69 15.68 -15.65
N LYS A 2 7.60 16.46 -15.06
CA LYS A 2 9.04 16.23 -15.20
C LYS A 2 9.43 15.02 -14.34
N LYS A 3 9.89 13.97 -15.04
CA LYS A 3 10.71 12.83 -14.59
C LYS A 3 10.96 12.77 -13.08
N TRP A 4 10.21 11.92 -12.37
CA TRP A 4 10.51 11.60 -10.99
C TRP A 4 11.78 10.73 -10.94
N LEU A 5 12.88 11.29 -10.41
CA LEU A 5 14.03 10.58 -9.81
C LEU A 5 14.70 9.40 -10.57
N GLY A 6 14.47 9.22 -11.88
CA GLY A 6 15.13 8.17 -12.67
C GLY A 6 14.67 6.73 -12.41
N PHE A 7 13.92 6.48 -11.33
CA PHE A 7 13.34 5.18 -10.98
C PHE A 7 12.19 4.76 -11.90
N GLU A 8 11.55 5.69 -12.61
CA GLU A 8 10.45 5.38 -13.54
C GLU A 8 10.86 4.36 -14.60
N LYS A 9 12.08 4.46 -15.13
CA LYS A 9 12.60 3.54 -16.16
C LYS A 9 12.79 2.10 -15.66
N TRP A 10 12.94 1.90 -14.36
CA TRP A 10 13.16 0.58 -13.79
C TRP A 10 11.88 -0.26 -13.75
N PHE A 11 10.72 0.39 -13.92
CA PHE A 11 9.40 -0.24 -13.88
C PHE A 11 8.52 0.10 -15.08
N ASP A 12 9.11 0.65 -16.14
CA ASP A 12 8.47 0.78 -17.46
C ASP A 12 8.46 -0.60 -18.13
N PHE A 13 7.49 -1.42 -17.72
CA PHE A 13 7.28 -2.74 -18.32
C PHE A 13 6.61 -2.58 -19.69
N PRO A 14 7.07 -3.30 -20.73
CA PRO A 14 6.33 -3.37 -21.97
C PRO A 14 4.91 -3.90 -21.70
N HIS A 15 3.89 -3.29 -22.33
CA HIS A 15 2.47 -3.63 -22.19
C HIS A 15 1.80 -3.25 -20.86
N GLU A 16 2.05 -2.04 -20.35
CA GLU A 16 1.57 -1.51 -19.08
C GLU A 16 0.07 -1.67 -18.76
N HIS A 17 -0.79 -1.72 -19.78
CA HIS A 17 -2.25 -1.82 -19.60
C HIS A 17 -2.77 -3.26 -19.62
N THR A 18 -1.94 -4.23 -20.01
CA THR A 18 -2.33 -5.64 -20.13
C THR A 18 -2.35 -6.34 -18.77
N PRO A 19 -3.10 -7.45 -18.62
CA PRO A 19 -3.04 -8.29 -17.42
C PRO A 19 -1.61 -8.76 -17.08
N ALA A 20 -0.82 -9.11 -18.09
CA ALA A 20 0.58 -9.51 -17.92
C ALA A 20 1.44 -8.34 -17.39
N GLY A 21 1.28 -7.13 -17.93
CA GLY A 21 1.98 -5.95 -17.43
C GLY A 21 1.64 -5.62 -15.97
N ARG A 22 0.37 -5.77 -15.57
CA ARG A 22 -0.04 -5.60 -14.17
C ARG A 22 0.56 -6.67 -13.26
N PHE A 23 0.57 -7.92 -13.70
CA PHE A 23 1.20 -9.03 -12.96
C PHE A 23 2.69 -8.78 -12.72
N MET A 24 3.43 -8.33 -13.74
CA MET A 24 4.85 -8.00 -13.60
C MET A 24 5.10 -6.88 -12.59
N LYS A 25 4.26 -5.84 -12.59
CA LYS A 25 4.32 -4.75 -11.59
C LYS A 25 4.07 -5.26 -10.16
N VAL A 26 3.08 -6.13 -9.98
CA VAL A 26 2.81 -6.80 -8.68
C VAL A 26 4.04 -7.57 -8.21
N MET A 27 4.61 -8.42 -9.08
CA MET A 27 5.79 -9.23 -8.74
C MET A 27 7.02 -8.38 -8.42
N ALA A 28 7.25 -7.31 -9.18
CA ALA A 28 8.36 -6.40 -8.91
C ALA A 28 8.24 -5.73 -7.54
N VAL A 29 7.04 -5.28 -7.15
CA VAL A 29 6.80 -4.70 -5.82
C VAL A 29 7.03 -5.73 -4.72
N LEU A 30 6.51 -6.95 -4.88
CA LEU A 30 6.70 -8.02 -3.90
C LEU A 30 8.18 -8.36 -3.71
N MET A 31 8.96 -8.42 -4.79
CA MET A 31 10.40 -8.68 -4.73
C MET A 31 11.15 -7.55 -4.01
N LEU A 32 10.84 -6.29 -4.30
CA LEU A 32 11.48 -5.15 -3.62
C LEU A 32 11.14 -5.10 -2.14
N LEU A 33 9.87 -5.34 -1.79
CA LEU A 33 9.45 -5.42 -0.40
C LEU A 33 10.14 -6.56 0.33
N LEU A 34 10.31 -7.70 -0.32
CA LEU A 34 11.04 -8.84 0.23
C LEU A 34 12.50 -8.47 0.50
N LEU A 35 13.21 -7.91 -0.48
CA LEU A 35 14.61 -7.49 -0.34
C LEU A 35 14.78 -6.42 0.74
N TYR A 36 13.90 -5.41 0.75
CA TYR A 36 13.89 -4.37 1.77
C TYR A 36 13.68 -4.97 3.16
N THR A 37 12.69 -5.86 3.31
CA THR A 37 12.37 -6.50 4.58
C THR A 37 13.54 -7.32 5.10
N ILE A 38 14.20 -8.09 4.22
CA ILE A 38 15.42 -8.85 4.53
C ILE A 38 16.52 -7.91 5.03
N ALA A 39 16.80 -6.83 4.29
CA ALA A 39 17.88 -5.90 4.62
C ALA A 39 17.65 -5.18 5.96
N VAL A 40 16.44 -4.64 6.19
CA VAL A 40 16.11 -3.97 7.45
C VAL A 40 16.11 -4.95 8.62
N SER A 41 15.58 -6.17 8.41
CA SER A 41 15.64 -7.23 9.42
C SER A 41 17.06 -7.55 9.84
N ALA A 42 17.98 -7.70 8.87
CA ALA A 42 19.39 -7.97 9.15
C ALA A 42 20.03 -6.83 9.96
N VAL A 43 19.79 -5.57 9.60
CA VAL A 43 20.30 -4.41 10.35
C VAL A 43 19.75 -4.36 11.77
N LEU A 44 18.46 -4.62 11.96
CA LEU A 44 17.85 -4.63 13.30
C LEU A 44 18.43 -5.76 14.18
N LEU A 45 18.66 -6.94 13.61
CA LEU A 45 19.32 -8.04 14.32
C LEU A 45 20.76 -7.68 14.70
N LEU A 46 21.52 -7.07 13.79
CA LEU A 46 22.91 -6.63 14.04
C LEU A 46 23.01 -5.52 15.09
N THR A 47 21.95 -4.72 15.24
CA THR A 47 21.85 -3.65 16.26
C THR A 47 21.27 -4.13 17.59
N GLY A 48 21.08 -5.45 17.74
CA GLY A 48 20.74 -6.08 19.02
C GLY A 48 19.26 -6.36 19.24
N ARG A 49 18.38 -6.14 18.26
CA ARG A 49 16.98 -6.60 18.37
C ARG A 49 16.91 -8.12 18.31
N SER A 50 16.00 -8.68 19.09
CA SER A 50 15.72 -10.11 19.07
C SER A 50 14.87 -10.51 17.87
N ARG A 51 14.97 -11.79 17.49
CA ARG A 51 14.10 -12.41 16.48
C ARG A 51 12.61 -12.27 16.82
N ASN A 52 12.24 -12.36 18.10
CA ASN A 52 10.86 -12.23 18.55
C ASN A 52 10.31 -10.82 18.33
N GLU A 53 11.09 -9.79 18.66
CA GLU A 53 10.70 -8.39 18.40
C GLU A 53 10.49 -8.14 16.90
N LEU A 54 11.37 -8.69 16.06
CA LEU A 54 11.21 -8.60 14.61
C LEU A 54 9.94 -9.31 14.12
N ALA A 55 9.64 -10.50 14.67
CA ALA A 55 8.43 -11.25 14.35
C ALA A 55 7.16 -10.46 14.68
N THR A 56 7.17 -9.70 15.78
CA THR A 56 6.06 -8.81 16.17
C THR A 56 5.93 -7.62 15.22
N LEU A 57 7.05 -6.99 14.82
CA LEU A 57 7.03 -5.85 13.88
C LEU A 57 6.49 -6.23 12.49
N LEU A 58 6.78 -7.45 12.05
CA LEU A 58 6.34 -7.99 10.78
C LEU A 58 4.92 -8.57 10.82
N HIS A 59 4.32 -8.76 11.99
CA HIS A 59 3.06 -9.49 12.10
C HIS A 59 1.90 -8.77 11.38
N PRO A 60 1.31 -9.36 10.33
CA PRO A 60 0.32 -8.67 9.50
C PRO A 60 -1.03 -8.48 10.20
N LEU A 61 -1.34 -9.27 11.22
CA LEU A 61 -2.57 -9.06 12.01
C LEU A 61 -2.38 -8.10 13.18
N ALA A 62 -1.23 -7.44 13.33
CA ALA A 62 -1.01 -6.53 14.46
C ALA A 62 -2.04 -5.38 14.46
N LEU A 63 -2.43 -4.87 13.29
CA LEU A 63 -3.46 -3.85 13.18
C LEU A 63 -4.84 -4.36 13.63
N THR A 64 -5.25 -5.54 13.14
CA THR A 64 -6.52 -6.17 13.54
C THR A 64 -6.53 -6.49 15.04
N ALA A 65 -5.43 -7.00 15.59
CA ALA A 65 -5.24 -7.27 17.01
C ALA A 65 -5.39 -6.00 17.86
N ASN A 66 -4.77 -4.89 17.44
CA ASN A 66 -4.88 -3.60 18.12
C ASN A 66 -6.30 -3.02 18.08
N ILE A 67 -6.97 -3.09 16.92
CA ILE A 67 -8.35 -2.59 16.77
C ILE A 67 -9.33 -3.38 17.63
N LEU A 68 -9.15 -4.71 17.72
CA LEU A 68 -10.03 -5.60 18.47
C LEU A 68 -9.64 -5.72 19.95
N GLY A 69 -8.57 -5.07 20.40
CA GLY A 69 -8.06 -5.19 21.77
C GLY A 69 -7.61 -6.61 22.15
N SER A 70 -7.28 -7.45 21.16
CA SER A 70 -6.90 -8.84 21.34
C SER A 70 -5.37 -9.00 21.24
N PRO A 71 -4.71 -9.80 22.10
CA PRO A 71 -3.27 -10.04 21.98
C PRO A 71 -2.93 -10.65 20.62
N ALA A 72 -1.91 -10.13 19.92
CA ALA A 72 -1.44 -10.73 18.67
C ALA A 72 -0.99 -12.20 18.84
N SER A 73 -0.61 -12.59 20.06
CA SER A 73 -0.26 -13.97 20.46
C SER A 73 -1.41 -14.97 20.39
N THR A 74 -2.66 -14.51 20.24
CA THR A 74 -3.81 -15.40 20.02
C THR A 74 -3.73 -16.12 18.66
N PHE A 75 -2.84 -15.68 17.76
CA PHE A 75 -2.62 -16.23 16.43
C PHE A 75 -1.26 -16.92 16.27
N ASP A 76 -0.56 -17.25 17.36
CA ASP A 76 0.77 -17.88 17.28
C ASP A 76 0.73 -19.39 16.98
N ILE A 77 1.74 -19.82 16.21
CA ILE A 77 1.82 -21.12 15.52
C ILE A 77 2.74 -22.11 16.27
N VAL A 78 2.62 -22.26 17.60
CA VAL A 78 3.51 -23.18 18.37
C VAL A 78 2.69 -24.27 19.08
N GLY A 79 2.80 -25.54 18.64
CA GLY A 79 2.20 -26.72 19.31
C GLY A 79 1.32 -27.68 18.46
N GLY A 80 1.91 -28.67 17.80
CA GLY A 80 1.28 -29.56 16.79
C GLY A 80 0.09 -30.43 17.22
N SER A 81 -1.13 -29.89 17.17
CA SER A 81 -2.38 -30.66 17.31
C SER A 81 -3.45 -30.22 16.28
N VAL A 82 -4.51 -31.02 16.10
CA VAL A 82 -5.63 -30.75 15.16
C VAL A 82 -6.29 -29.38 15.39
N GLY A 83 -6.28 -28.87 16.63
CA GLY A 83 -6.71 -27.51 16.96
C GLY A 83 -5.89 -26.43 16.23
N GLN A 84 -4.61 -26.65 15.96
CA GLN A 84 -3.77 -25.72 15.19
C GLN A 84 -4.11 -25.65 13.71
N LEU A 85 -4.64 -26.71 13.10
CA LEU A 85 -4.98 -26.66 11.68
C LEU A 85 -6.16 -25.68 11.45
N VAL A 86 -7.12 -25.69 12.37
CA VAL A 86 -8.23 -24.73 12.41
C VAL A 86 -7.69 -23.31 12.67
N THR A 87 -6.75 -23.14 13.61
CA THR A 87 -6.10 -21.84 13.88
C THR A 87 -5.27 -21.33 12.70
N LYS A 88 -4.54 -22.21 11.99
CA LYS A 88 -3.75 -21.85 10.78
C LYS A 88 -4.64 -21.50 9.60
N GLY A 89 -5.73 -22.24 9.41
CA GLY A 89 -6.74 -21.92 8.40
C GLY A 89 -7.38 -20.56 8.69
N MET A 90 -7.83 -20.33 9.92
CA MET A 90 -8.38 -19.02 10.34
C MET A 90 -7.36 -17.89 10.21
N LEU A 91 -6.10 -18.12 10.58
CA LEU A 91 -5.01 -17.16 10.40
C LEU A 91 -4.80 -16.82 8.93
N PHE A 92 -4.75 -17.83 8.05
CA PHE A 92 -4.66 -17.61 6.61
C PHE A 92 -5.84 -16.79 6.09
N PHE A 93 -7.08 -17.19 6.40
CA PHE A 93 -8.27 -16.48 5.93
C PHE A 93 -8.32 -15.05 6.46
N HIS A 94 -8.02 -14.83 7.73
CA HIS A 94 -8.01 -13.47 8.29
C HIS A 94 -6.88 -12.63 7.70
N ALA A 95 -5.64 -13.13 7.71
CA ALA A 95 -4.48 -12.32 7.33
C ALA A 95 -4.28 -12.19 5.82
N CYS A 96 -4.71 -13.17 5.02
CA CYS A 96 -4.48 -13.17 3.57
C CYS A 96 -5.75 -12.85 2.77
N VAL A 97 -6.93 -12.81 3.39
CA VAL A 97 -8.18 -12.48 2.70
C VAL A 97 -8.88 -11.30 3.36
N LEU A 98 -9.32 -11.43 4.61
CA LEU A 98 -10.13 -10.39 5.26
C LEU A 98 -9.34 -9.11 5.52
N ALA A 99 -8.14 -9.23 6.09
CA ALA A 99 -7.26 -8.10 6.39
C ALA A 99 -6.91 -7.30 5.12
N PRO A 100 -6.36 -7.90 4.05
CA PRO A 100 -6.10 -7.20 2.80
C PRO A 100 -7.33 -6.50 2.22
N LEU A 101 -8.51 -7.13 2.29
CA LEU A 101 -9.75 -6.52 1.79
C LEU A 101 -10.08 -5.22 2.53
N TRP A 102 -10.17 -5.26 3.87
CA TRP A 102 -10.58 -4.08 4.63
C TRP A 102 -9.47 -3.03 4.71
N GLU A 103 -8.21 -3.45 4.84
CA GLU A 103 -7.06 -2.54 4.96
C GLU A 103 -6.85 -1.76 3.66
N GLU A 104 -6.95 -2.41 2.50
CA GLU A 104 -6.83 -1.69 1.22
C GLU A 104 -8.03 -0.76 1.00
N ILE A 105 -9.24 -1.13 1.44
CA ILE A 105 -10.39 -0.23 1.38
C ILE A 105 -10.14 1.03 2.23
N VAL A 106 -9.79 0.85 3.50
CA VAL A 106 -9.70 1.95 4.48
C VAL A 106 -8.51 2.85 4.20
N PHE A 107 -7.36 2.27 3.87
CA PHE A 107 -6.13 3.06 3.75
C PHE A 107 -5.82 3.48 2.31
N ARG A 108 -6.28 2.78 1.28
CA ARG A 108 -5.97 3.15 -0.11
C ARG A 108 -7.21 3.64 -0.84
N MET A 109 -8.21 2.77 -0.99
CA MET A 109 -9.35 3.04 -1.87
C MET A 109 -10.15 4.26 -1.42
N LEU A 110 -10.50 4.36 -0.13
CA LEU A 110 -11.27 5.50 0.38
C LEU A 110 -10.49 6.82 0.33
N PRO A 111 -9.26 6.93 0.87
CA PRO A 111 -8.55 8.21 0.88
C PRO A 111 -8.17 8.67 -0.53
N ILE A 112 -7.67 7.77 -1.37
CA ILE A 112 -7.28 8.11 -2.74
C ILE A 112 -8.52 8.38 -3.62
N GLY A 113 -9.57 7.56 -3.48
CA GLY A 113 -10.82 7.74 -4.19
C GLY A 113 -11.49 9.07 -3.86
N LEU A 114 -11.51 9.47 -2.58
CA LEU A 114 -12.03 10.77 -2.15
C LEU A 114 -11.25 11.93 -2.78
N VAL A 115 -9.91 11.84 -2.82
CA VAL A 115 -9.07 12.87 -3.43
C VAL A 115 -9.35 13.01 -4.92
N ILE A 116 -9.43 11.88 -5.64
CA ILE A 116 -9.72 11.87 -7.09
C ILE A 116 -11.12 12.44 -7.35
N PHE A 117 -12.11 12.03 -6.54
CA PHE A 117 -13.47 12.54 -6.62
C PHE A 117 -13.50 14.06 -6.42
N LEU A 118 -12.94 14.57 -5.32
CA LEU A 118 -12.91 16.00 -5.02
C LEU A 118 -12.14 16.82 -6.09
N ALA A 119 -11.04 16.27 -6.60
CA ALA A 119 -10.30 16.89 -7.69
C ALA A 119 -11.15 17.02 -8.96
N GLY A 120 -11.91 15.97 -9.31
CA GLY A 120 -12.83 16.01 -10.46
C GLY A 120 -13.95 17.04 -10.29
N TYR A 121 -14.52 17.21 -9.10
CA TYR A 121 -15.52 18.26 -8.83
C TYR A 121 -14.91 19.67 -8.96
N LEU A 122 -13.69 19.87 -8.44
CA LEU A 122 -13.00 21.15 -8.56
C LEU A 122 -12.72 21.49 -10.04
N GLU A 123 -12.29 20.51 -10.84
CA GLU A 123 -12.11 20.68 -12.29
C GLU A 123 -13.41 21.11 -12.97
N GLN A 124 -14.54 20.48 -12.64
CA GLN A 124 -15.84 20.86 -13.21
C GLN A 124 -16.24 22.29 -12.83
N ILE A 125 -16.05 22.68 -11.57
CA ILE A 125 -16.33 24.04 -11.10
C ILE A 125 -15.43 25.05 -11.83
N LEU A 126 -14.13 24.77 -11.96
CA LEU A 126 -13.18 25.63 -12.66
C LEU A 126 -13.54 25.78 -14.14
N VAL A 127 -13.93 24.70 -14.83
CA VAL A 127 -14.38 24.75 -16.22
C VAL A 127 -15.68 25.56 -16.35
N MET A 128 -16.62 25.39 -15.41
CA MET A 128 -17.85 26.17 -15.39
C MET A 128 -17.56 27.67 -15.20
N LEU A 129 -16.70 28.02 -14.22
CA LEU A 129 -16.27 29.40 -13.99
C LEU A 129 -15.54 29.97 -15.20
N ALA A 130 -14.62 29.23 -15.80
CA ALA A 130 -13.92 29.62 -17.01
C ALA A 130 -14.87 29.90 -18.19
N ARG A 131 -15.91 29.09 -18.38
CA ARG A 131 -16.95 29.33 -19.39
C ARG A 131 -17.75 30.59 -19.08
N ILE A 132 -18.12 30.81 -17.82
CA ILE A 132 -18.79 32.04 -17.38
C ILE A 132 -17.90 33.26 -17.66
N PHE A 133 -16.62 33.23 -17.28
CA PHE A 133 -15.67 34.32 -17.56
C PHE A 133 -15.41 34.52 -19.05
N ALA A 134 -15.36 33.45 -19.86
CA ALA A 134 -15.24 33.55 -21.31
C ALA A 134 -16.47 34.17 -21.97
N ILE A 135 -17.68 33.93 -21.43
CA ILE A 135 -18.90 34.63 -21.84
C ILE A 135 -18.81 36.13 -21.52
N PHE A 136 -18.14 36.52 -20.42
CA PHE A 136 -17.89 37.92 -20.07
C PHE A 136 -16.65 38.54 -20.75
N GLN A 137 -15.78 37.73 -21.36
CA GLN A 137 -14.58 38.16 -22.09
C GLN A 137 -14.71 37.81 -23.58
N GLU A 138 -15.51 38.57 -24.32
CA GLU A 138 -15.61 38.47 -25.78
C GLU A 138 -14.30 38.86 -26.53
N LYS A 139 -13.12 38.96 -25.86
CA LYS A 139 -11.92 39.53 -26.47
C LYS A 139 -10.54 38.92 -26.20
N THR A 140 -10.39 37.75 -25.58
CA THR A 140 -9.05 37.14 -25.45
C THR A 140 -9.06 35.65 -25.74
N GLY A 141 -8.21 35.24 -26.68
CA GLY A 141 -8.12 33.92 -27.32
C GLY A 141 -7.75 32.74 -26.41
N PRO A 142 -7.21 31.63 -26.98
CA PRO A 142 -7.26 30.30 -26.38
C PRO A 142 -6.26 30.16 -25.22
N VAL A 143 -6.69 30.49 -24.00
CA VAL A 143 -5.88 30.34 -22.76
C VAL A 143 -6.44 29.24 -21.83
N LEU A 144 -7.60 28.66 -22.15
CA LEU A 144 -8.36 27.81 -21.22
C LEU A 144 -8.05 26.31 -21.25
N THR A 145 -7.17 25.82 -22.11
CA THR A 145 -6.94 24.36 -22.25
C THR A 145 -5.89 23.80 -21.28
N ASP A 146 -4.96 24.61 -20.77
CA ASP A 146 -3.79 24.10 -20.06
C ASP A 146 -3.93 24.09 -18.53
N ALA A 147 -4.83 24.89 -17.96
CA ALA A 147 -5.06 24.92 -16.51
C ALA A 147 -5.99 23.79 -16.03
N ALA A 148 -6.90 23.32 -16.89
CA ALA A 148 -7.91 22.32 -16.57
C ALA A 148 -7.39 20.86 -16.57
N THR A 149 -6.11 20.63 -16.91
CA THR A 149 -5.55 19.27 -17.08
C THR A 149 -4.50 18.91 -16.03
N ARG A 150 -4.19 19.80 -15.08
CA ARG A 150 -3.26 19.50 -13.99
C ARG A 150 -4.03 19.02 -12.75
N GLN A 151 -4.23 17.70 -12.65
CA GLN A 151 -4.40 17.04 -11.35
C GLN A 151 -3.31 17.56 -10.40
N PRO A 152 -3.61 18.03 -9.18
CA PRO A 152 -2.58 18.55 -8.28
C PRO A 152 -1.69 17.38 -7.83
N PRO A 153 -0.50 17.17 -8.45
CA PRO A 153 0.28 15.94 -8.26
C PRO A 153 0.83 15.85 -6.84
N ASN A 154 0.91 16.99 -6.15
CA ASN A 154 1.46 17.12 -4.81
C ASN A 154 0.49 16.57 -3.75
N PHE A 155 -0.83 16.71 -3.95
CA PHE A 155 -1.79 16.34 -2.91
C PHE A 155 -2.00 14.82 -2.83
N LEU A 156 -2.03 14.11 -3.97
CA LEU A 156 -2.10 12.65 -3.99
C LEU A 156 -0.87 12.03 -3.29
N VAL A 157 0.32 12.57 -3.52
CA VAL A 157 1.55 12.12 -2.83
C VAL A 157 1.44 12.31 -1.32
N VAL A 158 0.92 13.46 -0.87
CA VAL A 158 0.69 13.73 0.56
C VAL A 158 -0.30 12.71 1.15
N VAL A 159 -1.37 12.39 0.44
CA VAL A 159 -2.39 11.42 0.91
C VAL A 159 -1.82 10.01 0.97
N CYS A 160 -1.08 9.59 -0.05
CA CYS A 160 -0.37 8.31 -0.04
C CYS A 160 0.61 8.22 1.13
N LEU A 161 1.39 9.28 1.38
CA LEU A 161 2.34 9.34 2.50
C LEU A 161 1.63 9.30 3.85
N ALA A 162 0.61 10.14 4.06
CA ALA A 162 -0.16 10.18 5.29
C ALA A 162 -0.82 8.82 5.57
N SER A 163 -1.45 8.24 4.56
CA SER A 163 -2.04 6.91 4.64
C SER A 163 -1.01 5.83 5.00
N SER A 164 0.18 5.86 4.40
CA SER A 164 1.26 4.92 4.69
C SER A 164 1.75 5.05 6.14
N ILE A 165 1.89 6.29 6.63
CA ILE A 165 2.29 6.57 8.01
C ILE A 165 1.23 6.06 8.99
N ILE A 166 -0.04 6.39 8.77
CA ILE A 166 -1.14 5.97 9.65
C ILE A 166 -1.25 4.44 9.65
N PHE A 167 -1.15 3.81 8.48
CA PHE A 167 -1.15 2.35 8.35
C PHE A 167 -0.01 1.72 9.16
N GLY A 168 1.21 2.25 9.04
CA GLY A 168 2.36 1.75 9.79
C GLY A 168 2.20 1.91 11.31
N ILE A 169 1.81 3.10 11.79
CA ILE A 169 1.59 3.34 13.23
C ILE A 169 0.45 2.47 13.78
N GLY A 170 -0.62 2.27 13.01
CA GLY A 170 -1.76 1.45 13.42
C GLY A 170 -1.39 -0.01 13.76
N HIS A 171 -0.26 -0.50 13.27
CA HIS A 171 0.26 -1.83 13.61
C HIS A 171 0.92 -1.91 14.99
N GLY A 172 1.00 -0.82 15.75
CA GLY A 172 1.23 -0.85 17.20
C GLY A 172 2.52 -0.20 17.69
N SER A 173 3.40 0.26 16.79
CA SER A 173 4.57 1.03 17.19
C SER A 173 5.08 1.95 16.08
N ILE A 174 5.88 2.95 16.46
CA ILE A 174 6.63 3.77 15.50
C ILE A 174 7.57 2.92 14.63
N MET A 175 8.10 1.82 15.16
CA MET A 175 9.00 0.92 14.43
C MET A 175 8.28 0.16 13.31
N ASN A 176 6.96 -0.02 13.41
CA ASN A 176 6.17 -0.59 12.33
C ASN A 176 6.12 0.32 11.10
N LEU A 177 6.46 1.62 11.21
CA LEU A 177 6.63 2.48 10.03
C LEU A 177 7.69 1.92 9.06
N LEU A 178 8.75 1.31 9.59
CA LEU A 178 9.83 0.76 8.76
C LEU A 178 9.33 -0.37 7.87
N PHE A 179 8.44 -1.24 8.37
CA PHE A 179 7.94 -2.39 7.60
C PHE A 179 6.56 -2.13 6.99
N GLN A 180 5.58 -1.89 7.85
CA GLN A 180 4.18 -1.74 7.46
C GLN A 180 3.95 -0.40 6.75
N GLY A 181 4.60 0.67 7.21
CA GLY A 181 4.52 1.98 6.53
C GLY A 181 5.13 1.95 5.13
N VAL A 182 6.32 1.36 4.97
CA VAL A 182 6.96 1.20 3.65
C VAL A 182 6.16 0.28 2.73
N THR A 183 5.60 -0.80 3.28
CA THR A 183 4.65 -1.68 2.56
C THR A 183 3.43 -0.89 2.07
N GLY A 184 2.82 -0.08 2.94
CA GLY A 184 1.70 0.79 2.58
C GLY A 184 2.04 1.80 1.47
N GLY A 185 3.25 2.35 1.49
CA GLY A 185 3.74 3.25 0.44
C GLY A 185 3.94 2.54 -0.90
N ALA A 186 4.53 1.34 -0.87
CA ALA A 186 4.69 0.51 -2.06
C ALA A 186 3.33 0.11 -2.65
N PHE A 187 2.34 -0.16 -1.80
CA PHE A 187 0.98 -0.41 -2.23
C PHE A 187 0.29 0.82 -2.82
N CYS A 188 0.46 2.00 -2.24
CA CYS A 188 -0.03 3.24 -2.86
C CYS A 188 0.54 3.44 -4.27
N TRP A 189 1.85 3.19 -4.44
CA TRP A 189 2.51 3.27 -5.75
C TRP A 189 1.98 2.22 -6.74
N LEU A 190 1.83 0.96 -6.29
CA LEU A 190 1.30 -0.12 -7.12
C LEU A 190 -0.14 0.15 -7.57
N TYR A 191 -0.97 0.67 -6.65
CA TYR A 191 -2.35 1.03 -6.94
C TYR A 191 -2.41 2.12 -8.02
N TYR A 192 -1.58 3.15 -7.91
CA TYR A 192 -1.43 4.17 -8.96
C TYR A 192 -0.95 3.57 -10.30
N LYS A 193 0.11 2.75 -10.28
CA LYS A 193 0.73 2.17 -11.48
C LYS A 193 -0.09 1.08 -12.17
N THR A 194 -1.11 0.56 -11.50
CA THR A 194 -2.09 -0.40 -12.05
C THR A 194 -3.40 0.28 -12.44
N ASN A 195 -3.39 1.61 -12.57
CA ASN A 195 -4.55 2.43 -12.91
C ASN A 195 -5.70 2.21 -11.92
N TYR A 196 -5.38 2.29 -10.63
CA TYR A 196 -6.32 2.17 -9.53
C TYR A 196 -7.04 0.80 -9.50
N SER A 197 -6.33 -0.27 -9.88
CA SER A 197 -6.89 -1.63 -9.88
C SER A 197 -6.96 -2.21 -8.46
N TYR A 198 -8.19 -2.37 -7.95
CA TYR A 198 -8.44 -2.99 -6.64
C TYR A 198 -7.92 -4.43 -6.55
N LEU A 199 -8.15 -5.21 -7.61
CA LEU A 199 -7.70 -6.60 -7.62
C LEU A 199 -6.18 -6.70 -7.52
N SER A 200 -5.44 -5.86 -8.27
CA SER A 200 -3.98 -5.86 -8.20
C SER A 200 -3.47 -5.56 -6.79
N ILE A 201 -4.09 -4.61 -6.08
CA ILE A 201 -3.62 -4.23 -4.75
C ILE A 201 -4.00 -5.23 -3.66
N ILE A 202 -5.25 -5.71 -3.67
CA ILE A 202 -5.72 -6.73 -2.73
C ILE A 202 -4.91 -8.02 -2.91
N SER A 203 -4.67 -8.44 -4.16
CA SER A 203 -3.84 -9.62 -4.43
C SER A 203 -2.39 -9.43 -4.00
N ALA A 204 -1.79 -8.27 -4.26
CA ALA A 204 -0.43 -7.99 -3.81
C ALA A 204 -0.32 -8.03 -2.28
N HIS A 205 -1.27 -7.41 -1.57
CA HIS A 205 -1.29 -7.42 -0.12
C HIS A 205 -1.55 -8.83 0.45
N ALA A 206 -2.50 -9.58 -0.11
CA ALA A 206 -2.73 -10.97 0.26
C ALA A 206 -1.47 -11.84 0.11
N ILE A 207 -0.78 -11.72 -1.03
CA ILE A 207 0.47 -12.44 -1.29
C ILE A 207 1.57 -11.97 -0.33
N TRP A 208 1.66 -10.67 -0.05
CA TRP A 208 2.63 -10.14 0.90
C TRP A 208 2.43 -10.71 2.30
N ASN A 209 1.20 -10.72 2.81
CA ASN A 209 0.88 -11.28 4.11
C ASN A 209 1.18 -12.79 4.16
N PHE A 210 0.87 -13.51 3.07
CA PHE A 210 1.27 -14.90 2.95
C PHE A 210 2.80 -15.07 3.03
N LEU A 211 3.56 -14.28 2.27
CA LEU A 211 5.03 -14.34 2.28
C LEU A 211 5.60 -14.00 3.65
N VAL A 212 5.04 -13.03 4.36
CA VAL A 212 5.53 -12.65 5.70
C VAL A 212 5.26 -13.74 6.73
N ILE A 213 4.02 -14.28 6.76
CA ILE A 213 3.62 -15.30 7.74
C ILE A 213 4.32 -16.63 7.48
N PHE A 214 4.32 -17.08 6.22
CA PHE A 214 4.72 -18.45 5.86
C PHE A 214 6.11 -18.52 5.22
N GLY A 215 6.60 -17.44 4.61
CA GLY A 215 7.93 -17.40 3.97
C GLY A 215 9.01 -16.81 4.87
N ILE A 216 8.89 -15.54 5.27
CA ILE A 216 9.91 -14.81 6.02
C ILE A 216 10.09 -15.37 7.43
N ARG A 217 9.01 -15.83 8.09
CA ARG A 217 9.15 -16.57 9.36
C ARG A 217 10.01 -17.83 9.20
N VAL A 218 9.95 -18.51 8.05
CA VAL A 218 10.80 -19.68 7.78
C VAL A 218 12.27 -19.27 7.56
N LEU A 219 12.52 -18.13 6.91
CA LEU A 219 13.88 -17.68 6.58
C LEU A 219 14.64 -17.02 7.75
N PHE A 220 13.95 -16.36 8.70
CA PHE A 220 14.60 -15.58 9.77
C PHE A 220 14.31 -16.05 11.20
N LEU A 221 13.25 -16.84 11.39
CA LEU A 221 12.69 -17.10 12.73
C LEU A 221 12.72 -18.57 13.15
N PHE A 222 13.23 -19.48 12.32
CA PHE A 222 13.64 -20.81 12.78
C PHE A 222 15.13 -20.80 13.20
N PRO A 223 15.48 -21.47 14.31
CA PRO A 223 16.86 -21.93 14.53
C PRO A 223 17.26 -22.97 13.48
#